data_AF-A0A6J0T2J3-F1
#
_entry.id   AF-A0A6J0T2J3-F1
#
_cell.length_a   1.000
_cell.length_b   1.000
_cell.length_c   1.000
_cell.angle_alpha   90.00
_cell.angle_beta   90.00
_cell.angle_gamma   90.00
#
_symmetry.space_group_name_H-M   'P 1'
#
loop_
_entity.id
_entity.type
_entity.pdbx_description
1 polymer ?
#
loop_
_entity_poly.entity_id
_entity_poly.type
_entity_poly.pdbx_seq_one_letter_code
_entity_poly.pdbx_strand_id
1 'polypeptide(L)'
;MCAQLPNQVLESISLIDTPGILSGAKQRVSRGYDFPAVLQWFAERVDLIILLFDAHKLEISDEFSEAIRALKGNEDKIRVVLNKADMVETQQLMRVYGALMWSLGKVFNTPEVLRVYIGSFWSEPLMISDNRRLFELEEQDLFTDIQNLPRNSALRKLNDLVKRARLVRVHAHIISHLKKEMPSVFGKENKKKQLINKLPVIFAKIQLEHHISPGDFPDCNKMQEMLMVHDFTKFHGLKPRMMDALDELMTLDIAKLMPLLRQEETEEAEQVVHGGAFEGTRYGPFIEGATEGAYEGMDEDEWVVTKDKPKYDEIFYNLSPMDGKLSGTKAKNWMVTTKLPNSVLGKIWKLSDVDRDGMLDDEEFALASHLIEVKLEGHGLPSDLPRHLVPPSKRRQKGSAE
;
A
#
# COMPACT_ATOMS: atom_id res chain seq x y z
N MET A 1 -23.57 7.36 18.20
CA MET A 1 -22.77 7.69 19.39
C MET A 1 -21.44 8.23 18.88
N CYS A 2 -20.98 9.40 19.36
CA CYS A 2 -19.67 9.94 19.00
C CYS A 2 -18.75 9.72 20.20
N ALA A 3 -17.69 8.94 20.01
CA ALA A 3 -16.68 8.72 21.04
C ALA A 3 -15.68 9.88 21.01
N GLN A 4 -15.37 10.44 22.18
CA GLN A 4 -14.38 11.50 22.35
C GLN A 4 -13.43 11.08 23.47
N LEU A 5 -12.14 11.21 23.25
CA LEU A 5 -11.13 10.97 24.27
C LEU A 5 -9.93 11.92 24.06
N PRO A 6 -9.25 12.34 25.14
CA PRO A 6 -8.01 13.10 25.01
C PRO A 6 -6.90 12.18 24.49
N ASN A 7 -6.46 12.42 23.25
CA ASN A 7 -5.39 11.67 22.59
C ASN A 7 -4.73 12.55 21.53
N GLN A 8 -3.40 12.62 21.50
CA GLN A 8 -2.63 13.46 20.56
C GLN A 8 -2.94 13.15 19.09
N VAL A 9 -3.17 11.88 18.74
CA VAL A 9 -3.58 11.49 17.38
C VAL A 9 -4.89 12.17 17.00
N LEU A 10 -5.82 12.29 17.96
CA LEU A 10 -7.13 12.90 17.74
C LEU A 10 -7.10 14.43 17.70
N GLU A 11 -5.99 15.06 18.07
CA GLU A 11 -5.77 16.49 17.87
C GLU A 11 -5.48 16.80 16.39
N SER A 12 -4.85 15.87 15.67
CA SER A 12 -4.47 16.03 14.27
C SER A 12 -5.50 15.45 13.28
N ILE A 13 -6.13 14.31 13.62
CA ILE A 13 -7.05 13.59 12.72
C ILE A 13 -8.27 13.06 13.48
N SER A 14 -9.35 12.78 12.75
CA SER A 14 -10.52 12.07 13.29
C SER A 14 -10.73 10.76 12.55
N LEU A 15 -10.95 9.68 13.30
CA LEU A 15 -11.18 8.34 12.75
C LEU A 15 -12.68 8.03 12.74
N ILE A 16 -13.14 7.41 11.66
CA ILE A 16 -14.53 6.99 11.50
C ILE A 16 -14.53 5.47 11.36
N ASP A 17 -14.94 4.78 12.41
CA ASP A 17 -15.19 3.34 12.35
C ASP A 17 -16.56 3.07 11.73
N THR A 18 -16.63 2.08 10.84
CA THR A 18 -17.84 1.76 10.06
C THR A 18 -18.37 0.37 10.40
N PRO A 19 -19.69 0.14 10.33
CA PRO A 19 -20.22 -1.21 10.51
C PRO A 19 -19.62 -2.19 9.50
N GLY A 20 -19.21 -3.37 9.95
CA GLY A 20 -18.60 -4.40 9.11
C GLY A 20 -19.43 -4.71 7.86
N ILE A 21 -18.74 -4.98 6.75
CA ILE A 21 -19.38 -5.38 5.49
C ILE A 21 -19.84 -6.83 5.62
N LEU A 22 -21.12 -7.10 5.33
CA LEU A 22 -21.70 -8.42 5.54
C LEU A 22 -21.20 -9.39 4.46
N SER A 23 -20.81 -10.59 4.88
CA SER A 23 -20.50 -11.70 3.99
C SER A 23 -21.74 -12.60 3.86
N GLY A 24 -22.59 -12.31 2.88
CA GLY A 24 -23.65 -13.23 2.47
C GLY A 24 -25.00 -12.61 2.09
N ALA A 25 -25.65 -13.18 1.07
CA ALA A 25 -26.89 -12.66 0.49
C ALA A 25 -28.09 -12.56 1.46
N LYS A 26 -28.12 -13.37 2.54
CA LYS A 26 -29.22 -13.37 3.52
C LYS A 26 -29.19 -12.18 4.49
N GLN A 27 -28.05 -11.52 4.67
CA GLN A 27 -27.91 -10.38 5.59
C GLN A 27 -28.14 -9.01 4.92
N ARG A 28 -28.07 -8.94 3.58
CA ARG A 28 -28.30 -7.73 2.77
C ARG A 28 -29.66 -7.06 3.00
N VAL A 29 -30.70 -7.83 3.27
CA VAL A 29 -32.09 -7.34 3.39
C VAL A 29 -32.31 -6.52 4.69
N SER A 30 -31.32 -6.44 5.59
CA SER A 30 -31.55 -6.05 6.98
C SER A 30 -30.91 -4.74 7.46
N ARG A 31 -30.11 -4.01 6.67
CA ARG A 31 -29.43 -2.80 7.21
C ARG A 31 -30.41 -1.66 7.56
N GLY A 32 -31.54 -1.56 6.87
CA GLY A 32 -32.52 -0.49 7.08
C GLY A 32 -32.10 0.88 6.52
N TYR A 33 -30.96 0.95 5.80
CA TYR A 33 -30.44 2.14 5.13
C TYR A 33 -29.57 1.75 3.93
N ASP A 34 -29.34 2.69 3.02
CA ASP A 34 -28.48 2.52 1.84
C ASP A 34 -26.99 2.67 2.21
N PHE A 35 -26.34 1.53 2.49
CA PHE A 35 -24.94 1.50 2.91
C PHE A 35 -23.97 1.98 1.81
N PRO A 36 -24.07 1.57 0.53
CA PRO A 36 -23.27 2.13 -0.55
C PRO A 36 -23.39 3.65 -0.69
N ALA A 37 -24.59 4.23 -0.57
CA ALA A 37 -24.74 5.68 -0.65
C ALA A 37 -24.06 6.42 0.51
N VAL A 38 -24.07 5.85 1.71
CA VAL A 38 -23.35 6.41 2.87
C VAL A 38 -21.84 6.37 2.64
N LEU A 39 -21.30 5.26 2.13
CA LEU A 39 -19.88 5.16 1.78
C LEU A 39 -19.47 6.17 0.72
N GLN A 40 -20.29 6.35 -0.32
CA GLN A 40 -20.07 7.38 -1.34
C GLN A 40 -20.03 8.78 -0.71
N TRP A 41 -20.95 9.08 0.21
CA TRP A 41 -20.98 10.36 0.92
C TRP A 41 -19.72 10.62 1.74
N PHE A 42 -19.17 9.58 2.40
CA PHE A 42 -17.89 9.69 3.09
C PHE A 42 -16.73 9.86 2.11
N ALA A 43 -16.67 9.09 1.03
CA ALA A 43 -15.57 9.13 0.06
C ALA A 43 -15.33 10.55 -0.51
N GLU A 44 -16.40 11.31 -0.71
CA GLU A 44 -16.35 12.71 -1.16
C GLU A 44 -15.75 13.69 -0.13
N ARG A 45 -15.59 13.29 1.14
CA ARG A 45 -15.28 14.19 2.28
C ARG A 45 -14.07 13.76 3.11
N VAL A 46 -13.76 12.46 3.14
CA VAL A 46 -12.63 11.93 3.88
C VAL A 46 -11.33 12.13 3.10
N ASP A 47 -10.23 12.14 3.84
CA ASP A 47 -8.88 12.26 3.30
C ASP A 47 -8.26 10.91 2.93
N LEU A 48 -8.65 9.84 3.64
CA LEU A 48 -8.13 8.48 3.48
C LEU A 48 -9.25 7.46 3.72
N ILE A 49 -9.25 6.38 2.95
CA ILE A 49 -10.15 5.25 3.10
C ILE A 49 -9.30 3.99 3.26
N ILE A 50 -9.39 3.35 4.43
CA ILE A 50 -8.69 2.09 4.68
C ILE A 50 -9.65 0.92 4.43
N LEU A 51 -9.32 0.07 3.45
CA LEU A 51 -10.03 -1.18 3.17
C LEU A 51 -9.28 -2.34 3.82
N LEU A 52 -9.85 -2.92 4.88
CA LEU A 52 -9.24 -4.03 5.61
C LEU A 52 -9.70 -5.38 5.06
N PHE A 53 -8.73 -6.27 4.83
CA PHE A 53 -8.93 -7.67 4.48
C PHE A 53 -8.19 -8.56 5.48
N ASP A 54 -8.80 -9.69 5.85
CA ASP A 54 -8.18 -10.67 6.73
C ASP A 54 -7.46 -11.74 5.89
N ALA A 55 -6.14 -11.89 6.06
CA ALA A 55 -5.34 -12.85 5.31
C ALA A 55 -5.73 -14.31 5.59
N HIS A 56 -6.28 -14.59 6.76
CA HIS A 56 -6.71 -15.92 7.16
C HIS A 56 -8.10 -16.27 6.59
N LYS A 57 -8.95 -15.28 6.35
CA LYS A 57 -10.33 -15.45 5.86
C LYS A 57 -10.67 -14.46 4.74
N LEU A 58 -9.88 -14.50 3.66
CA LEU A 58 -10.13 -13.63 2.52
C LEU A 58 -11.45 -14.01 1.83
N GLU A 59 -12.46 -13.17 2.02
CA GLU A 59 -13.76 -13.27 1.34
C GLU A 59 -14.15 -11.91 0.78
N ILE A 60 -14.40 -11.86 -0.54
CA ILE A 60 -14.87 -10.65 -1.21
C ILE A 60 -16.32 -10.91 -1.61
N SER A 61 -17.24 -10.42 -0.78
CA SER A 61 -18.67 -10.60 -0.99
C SER A 61 -19.21 -9.67 -2.09
N ASP A 62 -20.41 -9.95 -2.58
CA ASP A 62 -21.08 -9.05 -3.53
C ASP A 62 -21.33 -7.66 -2.90
N GLU A 63 -21.67 -7.60 -1.59
CA GLU A 63 -21.89 -6.34 -0.88
C GLU A 63 -20.58 -5.54 -0.75
N PHE A 64 -19.47 -6.24 -0.54
CA PHE A 64 -18.15 -5.63 -0.58
C PHE A 64 -17.82 -5.08 -1.97
N SER A 65 -18.16 -5.82 -3.02
CA SER A 65 -17.98 -5.35 -4.40
C SER A 65 -18.83 -4.11 -4.73
N GLU A 66 -20.07 -4.06 -4.23
CA GLU A 66 -20.94 -2.88 -4.32
C GLU A 66 -20.38 -1.70 -3.51
N ALA A 67 -19.87 -1.95 -2.30
CA ALA A 67 -19.20 -0.95 -1.47
C ALA A 67 -17.99 -0.35 -2.19
N ILE A 68 -17.10 -1.19 -2.77
CA ILE A 68 -15.98 -0.71 -3.58
C ILE A 68 -16.46 0.15 -4.74
N ARG A 69 -17.49 -0.30 -5.48
CA ARG A 69 -18.02 0.47 -6.62
C ARG A 69 -18.54 1.84 -6.22
N ALA A 70 -19.05 1.99 -5.00
CA ALA A 70 -19.48 3.28 -4.45
C ALA A 70 -18.30 4.24 -4.18
N LEU A 71 -17.07 3.72 -4.07
CA LEU A 71 -15.85 4.49 -3.88
C LEU A 71 -15.18 4.91 -5.20
N LYS A 72 -15.73 4.50 -6.35
CA LYS A 72 -15.19 4.82 -7.68
C LYS A 72 -15.05 6.34 -7.87
N GLY A 73 -13.93 6.76 -8.46
CA GLY A 73 -13.53 8.16 -8.61
C GLY A 73 -12.75 8.73 -7.41
N ASN A 74 -12.59 7.95 -6.34
CA ASN A 74 -11.81 8.30 -5.15
C ASN A 74 -10.72 7.25 -4.87
N GLU A 75 -10.28 6.53 -5.89
CA GLU A 75 -9.27 5.48 -5.80
C GLU A 75 -7.95 5.99 -5.20
N ASP A 76 -7.61 7.25 -5.44
CA ASP A 76 -6.42 7.93 -4.91
C ASP A 76 -6.40 8.01 -3.38
N LYS A 77 -7.58 7.99 -2.74
CA LYS A 77 -7.76 8.02 -1.29
C LYS A 77 -7.73 6.64 -0.65
N ILE A 78 -7.73 5.57 -1.45
CA ILE A 78 -7.87 4.20 -0.95
C ILE A 78 -6.51 3.63 -0.60
N ARG A 79 -6.41 3.05 0.60
CA ARG A 79 -5.32 2.18 1.04
C ARG A 79 -5.89 0.84 1.42
N VAL A 80 -5.39 -0.21 0.80
CA VAL A 80 -5.81 -1.57 1.09
C VAL A 80 -4.88 -2.13 2.15
N VAL A 81 -5.41 -2.78 3.18
CA VAL A 81 -4.62 -3.40 4.25
C VAL A 81 -4.98 -4.87 4.32
N LEU A 82 -4.01 -5.73 4.03
CA LEU A 82 -4.10 -7.17 4.23
C LEU A 82 -3.61 -7.50 5.64
N ASN A 83 -4.55 -7.50 6.58
CA ASN A 83 -4.34 -7.67 8.01
C ASN A 83 -4.23 -9.15 8.41
N LYS A 84 -3.67 -9.41 9.60
CA LYS A 84 -3.44 -10.75 10.17
C LYS A 84 -2.60 -11.66 9.27
N ALA A 85 -1.66 -11.05 8.55
CA ALA A 85 -0.76 -11.77 7.65
C ALA A 85 0.16 -12.77 8.38
N ASP A 86 0.40 -12.55 9.68
CA ASP A 86 1.16 -13.46 10.54
C ASP A 86 0.43 -14.77 10.88
N MET A 87 -0.87 -14.89 10.59
CA MET A 87 -1.65 -16.10 10.83
C MET A 87 -1.55 -17.13 9.70
N VAL A 88 -0.80 -16.83 8.63
CA VAL A 88 -0.67 -17.70 7.45
C VAL A 88 0.81 -17.84 7.07
N GLU A 89 1.18 -19.02 6.57
CA GLU A 89 2.53 -19.27 6.07
C GLU A 89 2.85 -18.41 4.83
N THR A 90 4.13 -18.10 4.59
CA THR A 90 4.59 -17.23 3.49
C THR A 90 4.02 -17.61 2.13
N GLN A 91 4.00 -18.90 1.77
CA GLN A 91 3.44 -19.33 0.48
C GLN A 91 1.93 -19.09 0.39
N GLN A 92 1.20 -19.33 1.48
CA GLN A 92 -0.23 -19.08 1.54
C GLN A 92 -0.51 -17.57 1.48
N LEU A 93 0.30 -16.75 2.15
CA LEU A 93 0.21 -15.29 2.10
C LEU A 93 0.34 -14.77 0.66
N MET A 94 1.29 -15.28 -0.12
CA MET A 94 1.44 -14.89 -1.54
C MET A 94 0.23 -15.27 -2.39
N ARG A 95 -0.41 -16.43 -2.13
CA ARG A 95 -1.65 -16.84 -2.81
C ARG A 95 -2.82 -15.94 -2.46
N VAL A 96 -2.98 -15.62 -1.18
CA VAL A 96 -4.03 -14.73 -0.68
C VAL A 96 -3.86 -13.33 -1.26
N TYR A 97 -2.64 -12.79 -1.23
CA TYR A 97 -2.30 -11.51 -1.84
C TYR A 97 -2.63 -11.49 -3.35
N GLY A 98 -2.21 -12.51 -4.10
CA GLY A 98 -2.53 -12.62 -5.52
C GLY A 98 -4.03 -12.69 -5.80
N ALA A 99 -4.79 -13.43 -5.00
CA ALA A 99 -6.24 -13.52 -5.11
C ALA A 99 -6.93 -12.18 -4.81
N LEU A 100 -6.46 -11.44 -3.79
CA LEU A 100 -6.94 -10.10 -3.46
C LEU A 100 -6.72 -9.15 -4.63
N MET A 101 -5.50 -9.05 -5.14
CA MET A 101 -5.15 -8.15 -6.25
C MET A 101 -5.95 -8.45 -7.51
N TRP A 102 -6.11 -9.73 -7.86
CA TRP A 102 -6.94 -10.16 -8.98
C TRP A 102 -8.39 -9.71 -8.83
N SER A 103 -8.93 -9.83 -7.62
CA SER A 103 -10.33 -9.48 -7.35
C SER A 103 -10.54 -7.97 -7.34
N LEU A 104 -9.64 -7.20 -6.71
CA LEU A 104 -9.67 -5.73 -6.74
C LEU A 104 -9.58 -5.19 -8.17
N GLY A 105 -8.69 -5.75 -8.99
CA GLY A 105 -8.54 -5.36 -10.40
C GLY A 105 -9.83 -5.54 -11.19
N LYS A 106 -10.58 -6.62 -10.94
CA LYS A 106 -11.90 -6.85 -11.56
C LYS A 106 -12.97 -5.84 -11.13
N VAL A 107 -12.92 -5.37 -9.88
CA VAL A 107 -13.98 -4.53 -9.31
C VAL A 107 -13.76 -3.05 -9.64
N PHE A 108 -12.54 -2.52 -9.47
CA PHE A 108 -12.23 -1.11 -9.78
C PHE A 108 -12.18 -0.84 -11.29
N ASN A 109 -11.69 -1.81 -12.07
CA ASN A 109 -11.55 -1.69 -13.52
C ASN A 109 -10.74 -0.43 -13.93
N THR A 110 -9.67 -0.15 -13.19
CA THR A 110 -8.68 0.90 -13.45
C THR A 110 -7.35 0.25 -13.85
N PRO A 111 -6.56 0.88 -14.76
CA PRO A 111 -5.21 0.42 -15.06
C PRO A 111 -4.24 0.63 -13.88
N GLU A 112 -4.59 1.54 -12.98
CA GLU A 112 -3.82 1.85 -11.77
C GLU A 112 -4.04 0.78 -10.70
N VAL A 113 -2.94 0.30 -10.12
CA VAL A 113 -2.91 -0.74 -9.11
C VAL A 113 -2.92 -0.09 -7.73
N LEU A 114 -3.87 -0.48 -6.88
CA LEU A 114 -3.96 0.02 -5.50
C LEU A 114 -2.79 -0.50 -4.64
N ARG A 115 -2.23 0.36 -3.80
CA ARG A 115 -1.25 -0.02 -2.78
C ARG A 115 -1.93 -0.86 -1.70
N VAL A 116 -1.37 -2.04 -1.46
CA VAL A 116 -1.76 -2.95 -0.37
C VAL A 116 -0.66 -2.96 0.68
N TYR A 117 -1.00 -2.74 1.94
CA TYR A 117 -0.10 -2.89 3.08
C TYR A 117 -0.32 -4.25 3.73
N ILE A 118 0.75 -5.03 3.89
CA ILE A 118 0.68 -6.40 4.41
C ILE A 118 1.23 -6.40 5.83
N GLY A 119 0.43 -6.83 6.80
CA GLY A 119 0.88 -6.87 8.19
C GLY A 119 -0.16 -7.42 9.15
N SER A 120 0.13 -7.26 10.44
CA SER A 120 -0.76 -7.60 11.54
C SER A 120 -0.84 -6.41 12.49
N PHE A 121 -1.85 -5.58 12.30
CA PHE A 121 -2.00 -4.27 12.93
C PHE A 121 -2.64 -4.41 14.32
N TRP A 122 -1.90 -5.01 15.24
CA TRP A 122 -2.29 -5.23 16.63
C TRP A 122 -1.05 -5.27 17.54
N SER A 123 -1.24 -5.19 18.84
CA SER A 123 -0.11 -5.20 19.81
C SER A 123 0.29 -6.61 20.27
N GLU A 124 -0.33 -7.66 19.71
CA GLU A 124 -0.06 -9.04 20.10
C GLU A 124 1.19 -9.60 19.40
N PRO A 125 1.89 -10.58 20.00
CA PRO A 125 3.03 -11.23 19.37
C PRO A 125 2.67 -11.91 18.03
N LEU A 126 3.59 -11.89 17.07
CA LEU A 126 3.42 -12.57 15.79
C LEU A 126 3.30 -14.09 15.99
N MET A 127 2.29 -14.70 15.38
CA MET A 127 2.10 -16.15 15.33
C MET A 127 3.16 -16.82 14.45
N ILE A 128 3.39 -16.28 13.25
CA ILE A 128 4.43 -16.71 12.30
C ILE A 128 5.32 -15.49 12.01
N SER A 129 6.59 -15.56 12.44
CA SER A 129 7.52 -14.42 12.37
C SER A 129 8.38 -14.35 11.12
N ASP A 130 8.23 -15.29 10.18
CA ASP A 130 9.08 -15.42 8.98
C ASP A 130 9.15 -14.13 8.16
N ASN A 131 8.03 -13.39 8.09
CA ASN A 131 7.91 -12.15 7.32
C ASN A 131 7.90 -10.90 8.21
N ARG A 132 8.37 -10.96 9.47
CA ARG A 132 8.34 -9.83 10.42
C ARG A 132 8.84 -8.52 9.81
N ARG A 133 10.00 -8.56 9.16
CA ARG A 133 10.60 -7.37 8.53
C ARG A 133 9.70 -6.74 7.48
N LEU A 134 9.00 -7.56 6.69
CA LEU A 134 8.03 -7.05 5.72
C LEU A 134 6.89 -6.34 6.43
N PHE A 135 6.32 -6.96 7.48
CA PHE A 135 5.20 -6.38 8.22
C PHE A 135 5.55 -5.04 8.86
N GLU A 136 6.74 -4.94 9.48
CA GLU A 136 7.23 -3.70 10.09
C GLU A 136 7.44 -2.58 9.05
N LEU A 137 8.02 -2.90 7.89
CA LEU A 137 8.21 -1.93 6.81
C LEU A 137 6.88 -1.44 6.23
N GLU A 138 5.93 -2.35 6.01
CA GLU A 138 4.61 -2.02 5.47
C GLU A 138 3.77 -1.21 6.48
N GLU A 139 3.90 -1.50 7.78
CA GLU A 139 3.29 -0.71 8.85
C GLU A 139 3.88 0.70 8.87
N GLN A 140 5.21 0.84 8.78
CA GLN A 140 5.88 2.14 8.72
C GLN A 140 5.46 2.95 7.49
N ASP A 141 5.36 2.33 6.32
CA ASP A 141 4.88 2.98 5.10
C ASP A 141 3.44 3.49 5.27
N LEU A 142 2.54 2.67 5.84
CA LEU A 142 1.15 3.07 6.09
C LEU A 142 1.09 4.23 7.10
N PHE A 143 1.85 4.14 8.18
CA PHE A 143 1.88 5.17 9.21
C PHE A 143 2.44 6.49 8.67
N THR A 144 3.47 6.44 7.84
CA THR A 144 4.00 7.64 7.16
C THR A 144 2.93 8.28 6.27
N ASP A 145 2.16 7.49 5.53
CA ASP A 145 1.07 8.01 4.69
C ASP A 145 -0.04 8.67 5.54
N ILE A 146 -0.42 8.06 6.68
CA ILE A 146 -1.39 8.63 7.62
C ILE A 146 -0.85 9.90 8.31
N GLN A 147 0.41 9.91 8.73
CA GLN A 147 1.02 11.05 9.41
C GLN A 147 1.08 12.30 8.53
N ASN A 148 1.23 12.12 7.22
CA ASN A 148 1.26 13.20 6.25
C ASN A 148 -0.15 13.70 5.86
N LEU A 149 -1.23 13.18 6.46
CA LEU A 149 -2.58 13.60 6.11
C LEU A 149 -2.88 15.09 6.39
N PRO A 150 -2.50 15.69 7.52
CA PRO A 150 -2.79 17.09 7.76
C PRO A 150 -2.03 17.99 6.77
N ARG A 151 -0.72 17.73 6.57
CA ARG A 151 0.14 18.43 5.61
C ARG A 151 -0.44 18.47 4.19
N ASN A 152 -0.95 17.35 3.68
CA ASN A 152 -1.46 17.28 2.31
C ASN A 152 -2.96 17.62 2.18
N SER A 153 -3.59 18.19 3.24
CA SER A 153 -5.03 18.46 3.26
C SER A 153 -5.47 19.52 2.25
N ALA A 154 -4.72 20.61 2.11
CA ALA A 154 -5.07 21.69 1.19
C ALA A 154 -5.09 21.21 -0.28
N LEU A 155 -4.08 20.44 -0.68
CA LEU A 155 -3.99 19.81 -2.00
C LEU A 155 -5.18 18.86 -2.26
N ARG A 156 -5.54 18.02 -1.28
CA ARG A 156 -6.72 17.12 -1.40
C ARG A 156 -8.02 17.90 -1.57
N LYS A 157 -8.24 18.93 -0.75
CA LYS A 157 -9.42 19.81 -0.86
C LYS A 157 -9.50 20.47 -2.23
N LEU A 158 -8.38 20.92 -2.77
CA LEU A 158 -8.31 21.47 -4.12
C LEU A 158 -8.69 20.42 -5.17
N ASN A 159 -8.15 19.20 -5.08
CA ASN A 159 -8.48 18.11 -5.99
C ASN A 159 -9.97 17.74 -5.95
N ASP A 160 -10.56 17.66 -4.75
CA ASP A 160 -11.99 17.39 -4.58
C ASP A 160 -12.86 18.53 -5.14
N LEU A 161 -12.42 19.79 -4.97
CA LEU A 161 -13.06 20.95 -5.59
C LEU A 161 -13.05 20.85 -7.12
N VAL A 162 -11.92 20.46 -7.72
CA VAL A 162 -11.79 20.24 -9.18
C VAL A 162 -12.74 19.13 -9.64
N LYS A 163 -12.73 17.97 -8.96
CA LYS A 163 -13.63 16.84 -9.27
C LYS A 163 -15.10 17.30 -9.23
N ARG A 164 -15.48 18.04 -8.19
CA ARG A 164 -16.83 18.58 -8.04
C ARG A 164 -17.18 19.62 -9.12
N ALA A 165 -16.27 20.52 -9.45
CA ALA A 165 -16.46 21.53 -10.50
C ALA A 165 -16.78 20.86 -11.85
N ARG A 166 -16.04 19.79 -12.20
CA ARG A 166 -16.31 18.99 -13.40
C ARG A 166 -17.70 18.36 -13.36
N LEU A 167 -18.08 17.71 -12.27
CA LEU A 167 -19.40 17.09 -12.14
C LEU A 167 -20.54 18.13 -12.25
N VAL A 168 -20.37 19.31 -11.62
CA VAL A 168 -21.33 20.43 -11.72
C VAL A 168 -21.46 20.90 -13.17
N ARG A 169 -20.33 21.04 -13.88
CA ARG A 169 -20.31 21.39 -15.31
C ARG A 169 -21.13 20.40 -16.13
N VAL A 170 -20.85 19.09 -15.98
CA VAL A 170 -21.58 18.03 -16.70
C VAL A 170 -23.07 18.07 -16.39
N HIS A 171 -23.43 18.18 -15.10
CA HIS A 171 -24.82 18.25 -14.68
C HIS A 171 -25.55 19.46 -15.30
N ALA A 172 -24.90 20.62 -15.35
CA ALA A 172 -25.46 21.82 -15.99
C ALA A 172 -25.74 21.60 -17.49
N HIS A 173 -24.83 20.95 -18.22
CA HIS A 173 -25.06 20.59 -19.63
C HIS A 173 -26.23 19.61 -19.79
N ILE A 174 -26.32 18.58 -18.93
CA ILE A 174 -27.43 17.61 -18.96
C ILE A 174 -28.77 18.33 -18.77
N ILE A 175 -28.92 19.10 -17.69
CA ILE A 175 -30.18 19.79 -17.38
C ILE A 175 -30.54 20.81 -18.46
N SER A 176 -29.56 21.56 -18.97
CA SER A 176 -29.79 22.52 -20.07
C SER A 176 -30.23 21.82 -21.36
N HIS A 177 -29.62 20.67 -21.71
CA HIS A 177 -30.01 19.90 -22.88
C HIS A 177 -31.45 19.38 -22.76
N LEU A 178 -31.80 18.81 -21.60
CA LEU A 178 -33.16 18.34 -21.33
C LEU A 178 -34.17 19.49 -21.43
N LYS A 179 -33.84 20.67 -20.89
CA LYS A 179 -34.69 21.86 -21.01
C LYS A 179 -34.88 22.30 -22.46
N LYS A 180 -33.81 22.30 -23.27
CA LYS A 180 -33.84 22.70 -24.68
C LYS A 180 -34.71 21.78 -25.52
N GLU A 181 -34.74 20.49 -25.20
CA GLU A 181 -35.54 19.48 -25.91
C GLU A 181 -37.03 19.44 -25.50
N MET A 182 -37.42 20.13 -24.44
CA MET A 182 -38.82 20.11 -23.98
C MET A 182 -39.74 20.98 -24.84
N PRO A 183 -40.91 20.47 -25.26
CA PRO A 183 -41.88 21.26 -26.02
C PRO A 183 -42.57 22.30 -25.14
N SER A 184 -42.87 23.47 -25.71
CA SER A 184 -43.46 24.59 -24.98
C SER A 184 -44.92 24.36 -24.57
N VAL A 185 -45.70 23.63 -25.36
CA VAL A 185 -47.18 23.59 -25.22
C VAL A 185 -47.73 22.19 -24.96
N PHE A 186 -47.61 21.24 -25.90
CA PHE A 186 -48.22 19.89 -25.79
C PHE A 186 -47.17 18.77 -25.80
N GLY A 187 -47.55 17.57 -25.33
CA GLY A 187 -46.72 16.36 -25.40
C GLY A 187 -45.57 16.26 -24.39
N LYS A 188 -45.58 17.11 -23.35
CA LYS A 188 -44.50 17.24 -22.35
C LYS A 188 -44.20 15.92 -21.61
N GLU A 189 -45.23 15.21 -21.14
CA GLU A 189 -45.07 13.94 -20.41
C GLU A 189 -44.44 12.84 -21.27
N ASN A 190 -44.92 12.67 -22.51
CA ASN A 190 -44.36 11.67 -23.41
C ASN A 190 -42.92 12.01 -23.80
N LYS A 191 -42.61 13.30 -24.06
CA LYS A 191 -41.25 13.74 -24.35
C LYS A 191 -40.32 13.54 -23.15
N LYS A 192 -40.77 13.84 -21.92
CA LYS A 192 -40.01 13.58 -20.69
C LYS A 192 -39.63 12.09 -20.57
N LYS A 193 -40.60 11.18 -20.69
CA LYS A 193 -40.33 9.73 -20.67
C LYS A 193 -39.35 9.31 -21.77
N GLN A 194 -39.51 9.85 -22.97
CA GLN A 194 -38.60 9.60 -24.09
C GLN A 194 -37.17 10.09 -23.81
N LEU A 195 -37.01 11.29 -23.23
CA LEU A 195 -35.71 11.86 -22.90
C LEU A 195 -34.99 11.08 -21.81
N ILE A 196 -35.71 10.64 -20.77
CA ILE A 196 -35.15 9.77 -19.72
C ILE A 196 -34.67 8.45 -20.32
N ASN A 197 -35.47 7.80 -21.17
CA ASN A 197 -35.05 6.56 -21.83
C ASN A 197 -33.84 6.75 -22.77
N LYS A 198 -33.72 7.94 -23.39
CA LYS A 198 -32.60 8.29 -24.28
C LYS A 198 -31.40 8.91 -23.54
N LEU A 199 -31.41 8.95 -22.20
CA LEU A 199 -30.35 9.57 -21.42
C LEU A 199 -28.93 9.05 -21.75
N PRO A 200 -28.69 7.74 -21.98
CA PRO A 200 -27.37 7.26 -22.39
C PRO A 200 -26.87 7.89 -23.70
N VAL A 201 -27.78 8.07 -24.66
CA VAL A 201 -27.47 8.71 -25.95
C VAL A 201 -27.22 10.21 -25.76
N ILE A 202 -27.97 10.86 -24.87
CA ILE A 202 -27.76 12.26 -24.51
C ILE A 202 -26.38 12.46 -23.87
N PHE A 203 -25.95 11.56 -22.97
CA PHE A 203 -24.62 11.61 -22.36
C PHE A 203 -23.53 11.53 -23.42
N ALA A 204 -23.58 10.54 -24.31
CA ALA A 204 -22.62 10.39 -25.40
C ALA A 204 -22.57 11.63 -26.33
N LYS A 205 -23.73 12.25 -26.59
CA LYS A 205 -23.80 13.49 -27.38
C LYS A 205 -23.13 14.66 -26.67
N ILE A 206 -23.46 14.90 -25.40
CA ILE A 206 -22.85 15.96 -24.58
C ILE A 206 -21.34 15.75 -24.48
N GLN A 207 -20.90 14.50 -24.31
CA GLN A 207 -19.49 14.13 -24.25
C GLN A 207 -18.73 14.59 -25.50
N LEU A 208 -19.26 14.28 -26.69
CA LEU A 208 -18.67 14.65 -27.97
C LEU A 208 -18.72 16.16 -28.23
N GLU A 209 -19.86 16.81 -27.97
CA GLU A 209 -20.06 18.23 -28.25
C GLU A 209 -19.22 19.15 -27.35
N HIS A 210 -18.95 18.73 -26.12
CA HIS A 210 -18.29 19.55 -25.11
C HIS A 210 -16.91 19.03 -24.69
N HIS A 211 -16.39 17.98 -25.34
CA HIS A 211 -15.09 17.37 -25.04
C HIS A 211 -14.91 16.96 -23.57
N ILE A 212 -15.94 16.35 -23.00
CA ILE A 212 -15.98 15.94 -21.59
C ILE A 212 -15.51 14.48 -21.48
N SER A 213 -14.79 14.13 -20.41
CA SER A 213 -14.39 12.74 -20.17
C SER A 213 -15.60 11.87 -19.77
N PRO A 214 -15.70 10.59 -20.19
CA PRO A 214 -16.74 9.69 -19.71
C PRO A 214 -16.79 9.59 -18.18
N GLY A 215 -15.65 9.72 -17.51
CA GLY A 215 -15.53 9.63 -16.05
C GLY A 215 -16.17 10.79 -15.28
N ASP A 216 -16.44 11.92 -15.95
CA ASP A 216 -17.07 13.08 -15.31
C ASP A 216 -18.61 12.95 -15.25
N PHE A 217 -19.20 11.95 -15.93
CA PHE A 217 -20.65 11.75 -15.96
C PHE A 217 -21.15 10.97 -14.74
N PRO A 218 -22.34 11.32 -14.21
CA PRO A 218 -22.96 10.55 -13.15
C PRO A 218 -23.44 9.18 -13.65
N ASP A 219 -23.76 8.28 -12.72
CA ASP A 219 -24.42 7.02 -13.07
C ASP A 219 -25.74 7.28 -13.81
N CYS A 220 -25.88 6.67 -14.99
CA CYS A 220 -26.99 6.96 -15.88
C CYS A 220 -28.31 6.46 -15.31
N ASN A 221 -28.34 5.27 -14.69
CA ASN A 221 -29.55 4.66 -14.15
C ASN A 221 -30.06 5.49 -12.95
N LYS A 222 -29.17 5.85 -12.03
CA LYS A 222 -29.48 6.72 -10.89
C LYS A 222 -29.99 8.07 -11.33
N MET A 223 -29.39 8.66 -12.37
CA MET A 223 -29.87 9.93 -12.94
C MET A 223 -31.26 9.77 -13.59
N GLN A 224 -31.54 8.65 -14.28
CA GLN A 224 -32.86 8.38 -14.84
C GLN A 224 -33.93 8.33 -13.75
N GLU A 225 -33.69 7.59 -12.67
CA GLU A 225 -34.59 7.50 -11.50
C GLU A 225 -34.85 8.88 -10.89
N MET A 226 -33.79 9.64 -10.62
CA MET A 226 -33.89 10.99 -10.06
C MET A 226 -34.68 11.93 -10.98
N LEU A 227 -34.47 11.85 -12.30
CA LEU A 227 -35.19 12.68 -13.27
C LEU A 227 -36.69 12.35 -13.34
N MET A 228 -37.13 11.14 -12.99
CA MET A 228 -38.56 10.77 -13.04
C MET A 228 -39.42 11.67 -12.16
N VAL A 229 -38.93 12.08 -11.00
CA VAL A 229 -39.68 12.90 -10.03
C VAL A 229 -39.60 14.41 -10.27
N HIS A 230 -38.80 14.86 -11.24
CA HIS A 230 -38.61 16.29 -11.54
C HIS A 230 -39.50 16.79 -12.69
N ASP A 231 -39.93 18.05 -12.62
CA ASP A 231 -40.65 18.73 -13.70
C ASP A 231 -39.67 19.45 -14.64
N PHE A 232 -39.50 18.90 -15.85
CA PHE A 232 -38.53 19.41 -16.83
C PHE A 232 -38.89 20.81 -17.34
N THR A 233 -40.13 21.26 -17.20
CA THR A 233 -40.52 22.62 -17.61
C THR A 233 -39.90 23.68 -16.71
N LYS A 234 -39.59 23.32 -15.45
CA LYS A 234 -38.95 24.18 -14.45
C LYS A 234 -37.42 24.21 -14.55
N PHE A 235 -36.83 23.38 -15.41
CA PHE A 235 -35.39 23.42 -15.63
C PHE A 235 -34.96 24.74 -16.26
N HIS A 236 -33.74 25.13 -15.92
CA HIS A 236 -33.10 26.33 -16.43
C HIS A 236 -32.17 25.96 -17.59
N GLY A 237 -32.08 26.85 -18.58
CA GLY A 237 -31.04 26.75 -19.60
C GLY A 237 -29.67 27.14 -19.04
N LEU A 238 -28.63 26.79 -19.77
CA LEU A 238 -27.26 27.16 -19.45
C LEU A 238 -27.12 28.68 -19.40
N LYS A 239 -26.43 29.19 -18.38
CA LYS A 239 -26.07 30.61 -18.26
C LYS A 239 -24.61 30.77 -18.64
N PRO A 240 -24.27 31.34 -19.82
CA PRO A 240 -22.88 31.40 -20.31
C PRO A 240 -21.91 31.97 -19.30
N ARG A 241 -22.25 33.12 -18.69
CA ARG A 241 -21.43 33.77 -17.65
C ARG A 241 -21.05 32.87 -16.47
N MET A 242 -21.94 31.96 -16.06
CA MET A 242 -21.64 31.04 -14.95
C MET A 242 -20.72 29.90 -15.39
N MET A 243 -20.80 29.50 -16.65
CA MET A 243 -19.89 28.51 -17.23
C MET A 243 -18.52 29.10 -17.45
N ASP A 244 -18.45 30.33 -17.97
CA ASP A 244 -17.20 31.08 -18.15
C ASP A 244 -16.45 31.20 -16.82
N ALA A 245 -17.15 31.53 -15.73
CA ALA A 245 -16.56 31.59 -14.39
C ALA A 245 -16.08 30.23 -13.87
N LEU A 246 -16.79 29.14 -14.20
CA LEU A 246 -16.39 27.78 -13.81
C LEU A 246 -15.16 27.31 -14.60
N ASP A 247 -15.09 27.64 -15.88
CA ASP A 247 -13.94 27.33 -16.73
C ASP A 247 -12.72 28.19 -16.35
N GLU A 248 -12.91 29.47 -15.99
CA GLU A 248 -11.86 30.34 -15.43
C GLU A 248 -11.28 29.75 -14.13
N LEU A 249 -12.14 29.31 -13.21
CA LEU A 249 -11.71 28.63 -11.99
C LEU A 249 -10.82 27.41 -12.31
N MET A 250 -11.28 26.54 -13.22
CA MET A 250 -10.59 25.29 -13.55
C MET A 250 -9.29 25.47 -14.35
N THR A 251 -9.14 26.57 -15.07
CA THR A 251 -7.99 26.78 -15.99
C THR A 251 -6.98 27.79 -15.48
N LEU A 252 -7.44 28.87 -14.84
CA LEU A 252 -6.62 30.00 -14.44
C LEU A 252 -6.38 30.01 -12.93
N ASP A 253 -7.45 30.00 -12.13
CA ASP A 253 -7.33 30.23 -10.68
C ASP A 253 -6.66 29.07 -9.98
N ILE A 254 -7.02 27.84 -10.32
CA ILE A 254 -6.38 26.64 -9.79
C ILE A 254 -4.89 26.60 -10.14
N ALA A 255 -4.51 26.98 -11.37
CA ALA A 255 -3.11 27.05 -11.78
C ALA A 255 -2.30 28.06 -10.95
N LYS A 256 -2.92 29.18 -10.55
CA LYS A 256 -2.30 30.20 -9.67
C LYS A 256 -2.20 29.74 -8.22
N LEU A 257 -3.07 28.85 -7.75
CA LEU A 257 -3.02 28.29 -6.39
C LEU A 257 -1.91 27.25 -6.22
N MET A 258 -1.55 26.50 -7.26
CA MET A 258 -0.56 25.41 -7.16
C MET A 258 0.84 25.85 -6.65
N PRO A 259 1.42 26.99 -7.07
CA PRO A 259 2.66 27.49 -6.48
C PRO A 259 2.52 27.85 -4.99
N LEU A 260 1.41 28.48 -4.60
CA LEU A 260 1.16 28.88 -3.22
C LEU A 260 1.02 27.68 -2.30
N LEU A 261 0.28 26.65 -2.73
CA LEU A 261 0.13 25.40 -1.97
C LEU A 261 1.46 24.69 -1.75
N ARG A 262 2.34 24.68 -2.75
CA ARG A 262 3.69 24.08 -2.60
C ARG A 262 4.56 24.87 -1.62
N GLN A 263 4.37 26.19 -1.55
CA GLN A 263 5.06 27.03 -0.58
C GLN A 263 4.52 26.77 0.84
N GLU A 264 3.20 26.73 1.02
CA GLU A 264 2.56 26.37 2.29
C GLU A 264 2.99 24.97 2.78
N GLU A 265 3.05 23.97 1.90
CA GLU A 265 3.54 22.61 2.23
C GLU A 265 4.99 22.59 2.74
N THR A 266 5.78 23.61 2.42
CA THR A 266 7.17 23.76 2.89
C THR A 266 7.24 24.54 4.21
N GLU A 267 6.38 25.54 4.39
CA GLU A 267 6.31 26.39 5.58
C GLU A 267 5.59 25.69 6.76
N GLU A 268 4.61 24.82 6.50
CA GLU A 268 3.82 24.09 7.50
C GLU A 268 4.33 22.65 7.76
N ALA A 269 5.65 22.43 7.71
CA ALA A 269 6.26 21.10 7.87
C ALA A 269 5.96 20.40 9.21
N GLU A 270 5.45 21.11 10.21
CA GLU A 270 5.18 20.60 11.57
C GLU A 270 3.76 20.02 11.76
N GLN A 271 2.85 20.23 10.79
CA GLN A 271 1.48 19.67 10.84
C GLN A 271 1.45 18.19 10.40
N VAL A 272 2.07 17.34 11.21
CA VAL A 272 1.98 15.88 11.08
C VAL A 272 1.19 15.29 12.24
N VAL A 273 0.72 14.05 12.08
CA VAL A 273 0.09 13.33 13.20
C VAL A 273 1.17 12.94 14.22
N HIS A 274 0.97 13.35 15.47
CA HIS A 274 1.86 13.08 16.60
C HIS A 274 1.21 12.11 17.60
N GLY A 275 2.05 11.45 18.41
CA GLY A 275 1.58 10.57 19.49
C GLY A 275 1.13 9.18 19.08
N GLY A 276 0.85 8.34 20.08
CA GLY A 276 0.28 7.00 19.89
C GLY A 276 1.21 6.04 19.16
N ALA A 277 0.68 5.25 18.23
CA ALA A 277 1.46 4.27 17.45
C ALA A 277 2.44 4.93 16.46
N PHE A 278 2.36 6.25 16.27
CA PHE A 278 3.22 7.00 15.38
C PHE A 278 4.53 7.45 16.07
N GLU A 279 4.58 7.45 17.41
CA GLU A 279 5.79 7.66 18.18
C GLU A 279 6.62 6.37 18.24
N GLY A 280 7.89 6.42 17.84
CA GLY A 280 8.78 5.25 17.91
C GLY A 280 8.70 4.30 16.71
N THR A 281 8.07 4.69 15.60
CA THR A 281 8.25 4.02 14.28
C THR A 281 9.68 4.12 13.78
N ARG A 282 10.49 5.01 14.35
CA ARG A 282 11.93 4.83 14.42
C ARG A 282 12.19 3.83 15.54
N TYR A 283 12.29 2.56 15.15
CA TYR A 283 13.22 1.59 15.71
C TYR A 283 13.62 1.89 17.16
N GLY A 284 13.11 1.09 18.12
CA GLY A 284 13.33 1.30 19.56
C GLY A 284 14.80 1.57 19.94
N PRO A 285 15.08 2.02 21.18
CA PRO A 285 16.35 2.63 21.59
C PRO A 285 17.59 1.72 21.51
N PHE A 286 17.44 0.51 20.99
CA PHE A 286 18.45 -0.54 20.88
C PHE A 286 18.90 -0.82 19.43
N ILE A 287 18.44 -0.04 18.45
CA ILE A 287 18.94 -0.16 17.06
C ILE A 287 20.31 0.52 16.90
N GLU A 288 20.65 1.47 17.76
CA GLU A 288 22.05 1.80 18.10
C GLU A 288 22.58 0.72 19.06
N GLY A 289 22.98 -0.45 18.55
CA GLY A 289 23.76 -1.41 19.35
C GLY A 289 23.46 -2.90 19.16
N ALA A 290 22.22 -3.32 18.89
CA ALA A 290 21.90 -4.76 18.74
C ALA A 290 22.50 -5.38 17.45
N THR A 291 22.92 -4.51 16.56
CA THR A 291 23.47 -4.78 15.24
C THR A 291 24.98 -4.49 15.18
N GLU A 292 25.57 -3.76 16.13
CA GLU A 292 26.94 -3.24 16.01
C GLU A 292 28.01 -4.33 15.77
N GLY A 293 27.90 -5.53 16.35
CA GLY A 293 28.85 -6.61 16.06
C GLY A 293 28.69 -7.30 14.70
N ALA A 294 27.52 -7.19 14.03
CA ALA A 294 27.26 -7.87 12.76
C ALA A 294 27.53 -6.97 11.52
N TYR A 295 27.65 -5.66 11.73
CA TYR A 295 27.88 -4.65 10.68
C TYR A 295 29.13 -3.79 10.94
N GLU A 296 29.96 -4.12 11.93
CA GLU A 296 31.33 -3.62 11.99
C GLU A 296 32.04 -3.93 10.65
N GLY A 297 32.49 -2.88 9.95
CA GLY A 297 33.12 -2.98 8.63
C GLY A 297 32.21 -2.79 7.41
N MET A 298 30.94 -2.38 7.55
CA MET A 298 30.06 -2.12 6.40
C MET A 298 30.56 -1.01 5.45
N ASP A 299 31.46 -0.15 5.91
CA ASP A 299 32.11 0.92 5.12
C ASP A 299 33.53 0.55 4.62
N GLU A 300 34.00 -0.67 4.85
CA GLU A 300 35.27 -1.17 4.31
C GLU A 300 35.00 -2.09 3.11
N ASP A 301 35.46 -1.72 1.91
CA ASP A 301 35.37 -2.56 0.69
C ASP A 301 36.15 -3.90 0.82
N GLU A 302 36.93 -4.06 1.89
CA GLU A 302 37.78 -5.20 2.21
C GLU A 302 37.00 -6.29 2.97
N TRP A 303 37.20 -7.56 2.59
CA TRP A 303 36.51 -8.68 3.25
C TRP A 303 36.95 -8.78 4.72
N VAL A 304 36.01 -8.77 5.66
CA VAL A 304 36.30 -8.70 7.12
C VAL A 304 37.25 -9.83 7.59
N VAL A 305 37.17 -10.99 6.95
CA VAL A 305 37.97 -12.17 7.27
C VAL A 305 39.42 -12.06 6.76
N THR A 306 39.73 -11.08 5.91
CA THR A 306 41.07 -10.91 5.28
C THR A 306 42.19 -10.82 6.31
N LYS A 307 41.94 -10.13 7.43
CA LYS A 307 42.94 -9.92 8.50
C LYS A 307 43.38 -11.24 9.15
N ASP A 308 42.44 -12.15 9.36
CA ASP A 308 42.68 -13.44 10.02
C ASP A 308 42.81 -14.61 9.03
N LYS A 309 42.64 -14.38 7.73
CA LYS A 309 42.75 -15.42 6.69
C LYS A 309 44.04 -16.24 6.79
N PRO A 310 45.25 -15.66 7.01
CA PRO A 310 46.48 -16.46 7.11
C PRO A 310 46.45 -17.49 8.25
N LYS A 311 45.83 -17.14 9.39
CA LYS A 311 45.65 -18.05 10.54
C LYS A 311 44.69 -19.18 10.19
N TYR A 312 43.60 -18.89 9.48
CA TYR A 312 42.64 -19.90 9.06
C TYR A 312 43.18 -20.81 7.96
N ASP A 313 43.97 -20.27 7.03
CA ASP A 313 44.63 -21.04 5.96
C ASP A 313 45.61 -22.06 6.54
N GLU A 314 46.36 -21.71 7.60
CA GLU A 314 47.25 -22.66 8.28
C GLU A 314 46.46 -23.87 8.83
N ILE A 315 45.31 -23.61 9.47
CA ILE A 315 44.42 -24.67 9.98
C ILE A 315 43.86 -25.48 8.81
N PHE A 316 43.38 -24.80 7.76
CA PHE A 316 42.79 -25.41 6.58
C PHE A 316 43.75 -26.41 5.93
N TYR A 317 44.99 -26.00 5.63
CA TYR A 317 45.98 -26.87 5.00
C TYR A 317 46.45 -28.01 5.92
N ASN A 318 46.52 -27.78 7.23
CA ASN A 318 46.81 -28.85 8.21
C ASN A 318 45.73 -29.94 8.22
N LEU A 319 44.47 -29.63 7.87
CA LEU A 319 43.39 -30.61 7.73
C LEU A 319 43.48 -31.45 6.42
N SER A 320 44.51 -31.21 5.61
CA SER A 320 44.80 -31.92 4.36
C SER A 320 43.61 -31.90 3.38
N PRO A 321 43.29 -30.71 2.82
CA PRO A 321 42.26 -30.57 1.79
C PRO A 321 42.69 -31.33 0.52
N MET A 322 41.72 -31.81 -0.26
CA MET A 322 41.96 -32.43 -1.57
C MET A 322 41.52 -31.47 -2.66
N ASP A 323 42.38 -31.20 -3.64
CA ASP A 323 42.15 -30.23 -4.72
C ASP A 323 41.70 -28.84 -4.25
N GLY A 324 42.26 -28.38 -3.13
CA GLY A 324 41.93 -27.08 -2.54
C GLY A 324 40.57 -27.03 -1.83
N LYS A 325 39.90 -28.18 -1.63
CA LYS A 325 38.63 -28.27 -0.90
C LYS A 325 38.69 -29.27 0.26
N LEU A 326 38.06 -28.90 1.37
CA LEU A 326 37.88 -29.75 2.54
C LEU A 326 36.51 -30.43 2.48
N SER A 327 36.49 -31.76 2.54
CA SER A 327 35.23 -32.50 2.49
C SER A 327 34.35 -32.21 3.72
N GLY A 328 33.02 -32.20 3.55
CA GLY A 328 32.09 -31.92 4.63
C GLY A 328 32.25 -32.83 5.86
N THR A 329 32.68 -34.08 5.68
CA THR A 329 32.99 -34.98 6.80
C THR A 329 34.21 -34.50 7.61
N LYS A 330 35.27 -34.07 6.93
CA LYS A 330 36.48 -33.54 7.60
C LYS A 330 36.18 -32.20 8.27
N ALA A 331 35.49 -31.31 7.56
CA ALA A 331 35.07 -30.02 8.09
C ALA A 331 34.17 -30.17 9.33
N LYS A 332 33.17 -31.06 9.28
CA LYS A 332 32.31 -31.37 10.44
C LYS A 332 33.10 -31.90 11.63
N ASN A 333 34.03 -32.83 11.41
CA ASN A 333 34.86 -33.38 12.49
C ASN A 333 35.68 -32.28 13.17
N TRP A 334 36.25 -31.35 12.40
CA TRP A 334 36.95 -30.20 12.93
C TRP A 334 36.00 -29.23 13.65
N MET A 335 34.88 -28.84 13.04
CA MET A 335 33.89 -27.91 13.63
C MET A 335 33.36 -28.40 14.97
N VAL A 336 33.15 -29.72 15.16
CA VAL A 336 32.70 -30.28 16.44
C VAL A 336 33.74 -30.10 17.56
N THR A 337 35.04 -29.99 17.24
CA THR A 337 36.09 -29.74 18.25
C THR A 337 35.98 -28.37 18.93
N THR A 338 35.28 -27.42 18.30
CA THR A 338 35.04 -26.06 18.82
C THR A 338 34.05 -26.02 19.98
N LYS A 339 33.42 -27.16 20.30
CA LYS A 339 32.44 -27.34 21.40
C LYS A 339 31.17 -26.50 21.27
N LEU A 340 30.87 -25.96 20.09
CA LEU A 340 29.59 -25.33 19.81
C LEU A 340 28.47 -26.39 19.65
N PRO A 341 27.21 -26.06 19.98
CA PRO A 341 26.07 -26.98 19.77
C PRO A 341 25.90 -27.35 18.30
N ASN A 342 25.49 -28.60 18.02
CA ASN A 342 25.27 -29.09 16.66
C ASN A 342 24.28 -28.24 15.84
N SER A 343 23.26 -27.65 16.48
CA SER A 343 22.31 -26.75 15.82
C SER A 343 23.00 -25.46 15.33
N VAL A 344 23.95 -24.93 16.10
CA VAL A 344 24.74 -23.75 15.76
C VAL A 344 25.73 -24.09 14.64
N LEU A 345 26.44 -25.21 14.76
CA LEU A 345 27.37 -25.67 13.72
C LEU A 345 26.67 -25.94 12.38
N GLY A 346 25.45 -26.48 12.41
CA GLY A 346 24.63 -26.65 11.20
C GLY A 346 24.23 -25.32 10.55
N LYS A 347 23.95 -24.29 11.37
CA LYS A 347 23.68 -22.94 10.87
C LYS A 347 24.94 -22.31 10.26
N ILE A 348 26.10 -22.45 10.91
CA ILE A 348 27.39 -21.96 10.39
C ILE A 348 27.71 -22.66 9.06
N TRP A 349 27.59 -23.99 8.99
CA TRP A 349 27.79 -24.75 7.75
C TRP A 349 26.93 -24.19 6.60
N LYS A 350 25.64 -23.97 6.84
CA LYS A 350 24.71 -23.43 5.83
C LYS A 350 25.09 -22.01 5.37
N LEU A 351 25.72 -21.22 6.23
CA LEU A 351 26.18 -19.87 5.91
C LEU A 351 27.53 -19.89 5.18
N SER A 352 28.40 -20.85 5.48
CA SER A 352 29.76 -20.92 4.97
C SER A 352 29.91 -21.68 3.65
N ASP A 353 29.07 -22.69 3.38
CA ASP A 353 28.99 -23.40 2.10
C ASP A 353 28.18 -22.55 1.09
N VAL A 354 28.85 -21.54 0.53
CA VAL A 354 28.24 -20.47 -0.27
C VAL A 354 27.85 -20.99 -1.66
N ASP A 355 28.69 -21.83 -2.27
CA ASP A 355 28.39 -22.46 -3.56
C ASP A 355 27.55 -23.74 -3.45
N ARG A 356 27.32 -24.23 -2.22
CA ARG A 356 26.45 -25.37 -1.88
C ARG A 356 26.91 -26.68 -2.51
N ASP A 357 28.21 -26.86 -2.67
CA ASP A 357 28.79 -28.06 -3.24
C ASP A 357 29.06 -29.16 -2.19
N GLY A 358 28.84 -28.87 -0.90
CA GLY A 358 29.01 -29.80 0.20
C GLY A 358 30.45 -29.95 0.69
N MET A 359 31.35 -29.10 0.20
CA MET A 359 32.75 -28.98 0.60
C MET A 359 33.02 -27.52 1.00
N LEU A 360 34.19 -27.24 1.59
CA LEU A 360 34.62 -25.88 1.89
C LEU A 360 35.96 -25.64 1.22
N ASP A 361 36.07 -24.62 0.37
CA ASP A 361 37.38 -24.10 -0.04
C ASP A 361 38.03 -23.25 1.06
N ASP A 362 39.20 -22.69 0.78
CA ASP A 362 39.97 -21.93 1.75
C ASP A 362 39.25 -20.66 2.22
N GLU A 363 38.51 -19.97 1.33
CA GLU A 363 37.75 -18.78 1.71
C GLU A 363 36.49 -19.13 2.52
N GLU A 364 35.79 -20.20 2.16
CA GLU A 364 34.63 -20.69 2.90
C GLU A 364 35.01 -21.25 4.28
N PHE A 365 36.17 -21.91 4.38
CA PHE A 365 36.69 -22.36 5.65
C PHE A 365 37.09 -21.20 6.55
N ALA A 366 37.70 -20.16 5.98
CA ALA A 366 38.00 -18.93 6.71
C ALA A 366 36.71 -18.24 7.20
N LEU A 367 35.66 -18.19 6.36
CA LEU A 367 34.34 -17.70 6.77
C LEU A 367 33.73 -18.54 7.90
N ALA A 368 33.79 -19.87 7.80
CA ALA A 368 33.31 -20.77 8.85
C ALA A 368 34.04 -20.55 10.17
N SER A 369 35.37 -20.39 10.11
CA SER A 369 36.22 -20.15 11.27
C SER A 369 35.90 -18.82 11.94
N HIS A 370 35.73 -17.75 11.14
CA HIS A 370 35.33 -16.44 11.64
C HIS A 370 33.95 -16.48 12.33
N LEU A 371 32.94 -17.14 11.72
CA LEU A 371 31.62 -17.27 12.33
C LEU A 371 31.63 -18.10 13.63
N ILE A 372 32.55 -19.06 13.74
CA ILE A 372 32.77 -19.80 14.99
C ILE A 372 33.36 -18.88 16.06
N GLU A 373 34.38 -18.08 15.73
CA GLU A 373 35.01 -17.15 16.67
C GLU A 373 34.01 -16.10 17.17
N VAL A 374 33.28 -15.45 16.26
CA VAL A 374 32.18 -14.52 16.57
C VAL A 374 31.17 -15.15 17.53
N LYS A 375 30.84 -16.43 17.32
CA LYS A 375 29.90 -17.13 18.20
C LYS A 375 30.47 -17.49 19.56
N LEU A 376 31.77 -17.83 19.63
CA LEU A 376 32.48 -18.10 20.89
C LEU A 376 32.68 -16.84 21.73
N GLU A 377 32.81 -15.68 21.09
CA GLU A 377 32.85 -14.35 21.71
C GLU A 377 31.48 -13.90 22.26
N GLY A 378 30.42 -14.66 21.98
CA GLY A 378 29.08 -14.45 22.53
C GLY A 378 28.12 -13.74 21.58
N HIS A 379 28.54 -13.41 20.36
CA HIS A 379 27.70 -12.71 19.39
C HIS A 379 26.66 -13.62 18.71
N GLY A 380 25.64 -13.00 18.13
CA GLY A 380 24.60 -13.66 17.36
C GLY A 380 25.07 -14.01 15.95
N LEU A 381 24.60 -15.14 15.41
CA LEU A 381 24.83 -15.49 13.99
C LEU A 381 23.73 -14.88 13.13
N PRO A 382 24.05 -14.26 11.98
CA PRO A 382 23.05 -13.67 11.08
C PRO A 382 22.07 -14.73 10.54
N SER A 383 20.86 -14.34 10.13
CA SER A 383 19.89 -15.26 9.49
C SER A 383 20.33 -15.67 8.09
N ASP A 384 20.90 -14.72 7.35
CA ASP A 384 21.41 -14.84 5.99
C ASP A 384 22.79 -14.20 5.90
N LEU A 385 23.66 -14.73 5.04
CA LEU A 385 25.04 -14.24 4.93
C LEU A 385 25.07 -12.81 4.34
N PRO A 386 25.48 -11.79 5.12
CA PRO A 386 25.60 -10.42 4.64
C PRO A 386 26.67 -10.30 3.54
N ARG A 387 26.48 -9.35 2.60
CA ARG A 387 27.37 -9.20 1.42
C ARG A 387 28.84 -8.95 1.78
N HIS A 388 29.11 -8.26 2.89
CA HIS A 388 30.48 -7.98 3.34
C HIS A 388 31.19 -9.22 3.87
N LEU A 389 30.45 -10.24 4.34
CA LEU A 389 31.01 -11.54 4.75
C LEU A 389 31.12 -12.55 3.60
N VAL A 390 30.47 -12.30 2.46
CA VAL A 390 30.60 -13.17 1.27
C VAL A 390 32.05 -13.12 0.77
N PRO A 391 32.72 -14.29 0.62
CA PRO A 391 34.05 -14.39 0.05
C PRO A 391 34.19 -13.61 -1.26
N PRO A 392 35.28 -12.84 -1.47
CA PRO A 392 35.45 -12.02 -2.67
C PRO A 392 35.26 -12.79 -3.98
N SER A 393 35.75 -14.03 -4.06
CA SER A 393 35.62 -14.87 -5.25
C SER A 393 34.16 -15.27 -5.55
N LYS A 394 33.30 -15.31 -4.53
CA LYS A 394 31.89 -15.73 -4.59
C LYS A 394 30.90 -14.56 -4.57
N ARG A 395 31.39 -13.31 -4.52
CA ARG A 395 30.54 -12.12 -4.64
C ARG A 395 29.99 -12.04 -6.07
N ARG A 396 28.67 -12.15 -6.22
CA ARG A 396 28.01 -11.85 -7.51
C ARG A 396 28.39 -10.44 -7.96
N GLN A 397 28.99 -10.32 -9.14
CA GLN A 397 29.26 -9.02 -9.76
C GLN A 397 27.93 -8.30 -9.97
N LYS A 398 27.86 -7.01 -9.58
CA LYS A 398 26.76 -6.10 -9.94
C LYS A 398 26.80 -5.96 -11.48
N GLY A 399 26.12 -6.85 -12.21
CA GLY A 399 26.11 -6.82 -13.68
C GLY A 399 25.68 -8.09 -14.40
N SER A 400 25.58 -9.24 -13.75
CA SER A 400 25.17 -10.49 -14.43
C SER A 400 23.75 -10.87 -14.02
N ALA A 401 22.79 -10.42 -14.81
CA ALA A 401 21.43 -10.94 -14.80
C ALA A 401 21.40 -12.22 -15.67
N GLU A 402 21.04 -13.34 -15.05
CA GLU A 402 20.32 -14.45 -15.69
C GLU A 402 19.17 -14.86 -14.77
#